data_AF-A0A7V1F5P0-F1
#
_entry.id   AF-A0A7V1F5P0-F1
#
_cell.length_a   1.000
_cell.length_b   1.000
_cell.length_c   1.000
_cell.angle_alpha   90.00
_cell.angle_beta   90.00
_cell.angle_gamma   90.00
#
_symmetry.space_group_name_H-M   'P 1'
#
loop_
_entity.id
_entity.type
_entity.pdbx_description
1 polymer ?
#
loop_
_entity_poly.entity_id
_entity_poly.type
_entity_poly.pdbx_seq_one_letter_code
_entity_poly.pdbx_strand_id
1 'polypeptide(L)' 'MEVIEGLFEKALKLESPWQVKAIEFKESEKRLKILIDFPRGSVFKCPECGKEAKGYDTKEKEWRHLNFFQYECHLVV' A
#
# COMPACT_ATOMS: atom_id res chain seq x y z
N MET A 1 4.84 -0.75 16.94
CA MET A 1 3.87 0.34 16.72
C MET A 1 2.98 -0.23 15.63
N GLU A 2 1.82 -0.82 15.96
CA GLU A 2 1.00 -1.62 15.02
C GLU A 2 -0.36 -0.95 14.70
N VAL A 3 -0.67 0.16 15.38
CA VAL A 3 -2.01 0.76 15.37
C VAL A 3 -2.23 1.65 14.15
N ILE A 4 -1.16 2.29 13.64
CA ILE A 4 -1.28 3.28 12.56
C ILE A 4 -1.31 2.57 11.21
N GLU A 5 -0.43 1.58 11.01
CA GLU A 5 -0.39 0.73 9.83
C GLU A 5 -1.75 0.06 9.62
N GLY A 6 -2.29 -0.60 10.66
CA GLY A 6 -3.59 -1.24 10.60
C GLY A 6 -4.77 -0.27 10.37
N LEU A 7 -4.64 1.02 10.76
CA LEU A 7 -5.62 2.04 10.42
C LEU A 7 -5.60 2.34 8.92
N PHE A 8 -4.42 2.56 8.34
CA PHE A 8 -4.29 2.85 6.92
C PHE A 8 -4.63 1.64 6.04
N GLU A 9 -4.27 0.42 6.46
CA GLU A 9 -4.70 -0.81 5.78
C GLU A 9 -6.23 -0.87 5.66
N LYS A 10 -6.94 -0.66 6.77
CA LYS A 10 -8.41 -0.64 6.78
C LYS A 10 -8.99 0.52 5.98
N ALA A 11 -8.42 1.71 6.11
CA ALA A 11 -8.90 2.90 5.41
C ALA A 11 -8.72 2.80 3.89
N LEU A 12 -7.60 2.22 3.45
CA LEU A 12 -7.29 1.94 2.04
C LEU A 12 -7.95 0.64 1.53
N LYS A 13 -8.66 -0.10 2.39
CA LYS A 13 -9.27 -1.40 2.10
C LYS A 13 -8.27 -2.39 1.51
N LEU A 14 -7.08 -2.45 2.09
CA LEU A 14 -6.10 -3.46 1.72
C LEU A 14 -6.55 -4.82 2.25
N GLU A 15 -6.55 -5.80 1.36
CA GLU A 15 -6.87 -7.19 1.67
C GLU A 15 -5.60 -8.03 1.56
N SER A 16 -5.52 -9.10 2.34
CA SER A 16 -4.42 -10.07 2.25
C SER A 16 -4.20 -10.49 0.79
N PRO A 17 -2.96 -10.48 0.27
CA PRO A 17 -1.70 -10.40 1.02
C PRO A 17 -1.11 -8.98 1.18
N TRP A 18 -1.82 -7.93 0.76
CA TRP A 18 -1.33 -6.55 0.83
C TRP A 18 -1.32 -6.03 2.26
N GLN A 19 -0.26 -5.31 2.61
CA GLN A 19 -0.07 -4.72 3.93
C GLN A 19 0.67 -3.38 3.80
N VAL A 20 0.47 -2.48 4.78
CA VAL A 20 1.27 -1.27 4.89
C VAL A 20 2.61 -1.65 5.50
N LYS A 21 3.67 -1.51 4.71
CA LYS A 21 5.04 -1.81 5.12
C LYS A 21 5.63 -0.69 5.98
N ALA A 22 5.36 0.55 5.62
CA ALA A 22 5.88 1.72 6.31
C ALA A 22 5.06 2.97 5.97
N ILE A 23 5.10 3.95 6.86
CA ILE A 23 4.50 5.26 6.68
C ILE A 23 5.58 6.31 6.91
N GLU A 24 5.84 7.11 5.89
CA GLU A 24 6.79 8.21 5.91
C GLU A 24 6.04 9.53 5.89
N PHE A 25 6.11 10.26 6.99
CA PHE A 25 5.49 11.57 7.11
C PHE A 25 6.53 12.67 7.19
N LYS A 26 6.52 13.56 6.19
CA LYS A 26 7.40 14.72 6.09
C LYS A 26 6.59 16.00 6.27
N GLU A 27 6.58 16.50 7.50
CA GLU A 27 5.79 17.68 7.86
C GLU A 27 6.24 18.95 7.11
N SER A 28 7.56 19.15 6.96
CA SER A 28 8.13 20.29 6.24
C SER A 28 7.71 20.37 4.78
N GLU A 29 7.56 19.21 4.13
CA GLU A 29 7.12 19.07 2.74
C GLU A 29 5.59 18.96 2.62
N LYS A 30 4.87 18.96 3.74
CA LYS A 30 3.45 18.61 3.85
C LYS A 30 3.10 17.33 3.08
N ARG A 31 3.97 16.30 3.16
CA ARG A 31 3.84 15.08 2.36
C ARG A 31 3.74 13.84 3.24
N LEU A 32 2.79 12.98 2.89
CA LEU A 32 2.59 11.65 3.45
C LEU A 32 2.87 10.62 2.35
N LYS A 33 3.82 9.71 2.59
CA LYS A 33 4.11 8.58 1.71
C LYS A 33 3.79 7.28 2.47
N ILE A 34 2.95 6.44 1.88
CA ILE A 34 2.56 5.15 2.44
C ILE A 34 3.14 4.07 1.54
N LEU A 35 4.00 3.23 2.10
CA LEU A 35 4.60 2.10 1.42
C LEU A 35 3.73 0.88 1.65
N ILE A 36 3.27 0.27 0.57
CA ILE A 36 2.43 -0.92 0.55
C ILE A 36 3.24 -2.03 -0.07
N ASP A 37 3.20 -3.21 0.52
CA ASP A 37 3.95 -4.37 0.04
C ASP A 37 3.18 -5.64 0.37
N PHE A 38 3.73 -6.79 0.00
CA PHE A 38 3.19 -8.10 0.33
C PHE A 38 4.33 -9.08 0.66
N PRO A 39 4.08 -10.10 1.52
CA PRO A 39 5.09 -11.11 1.82
C PRO A 39 5.55 -11.84 0.54
N ARG A 40 6.86 -12.10 0.42
CA ARG A 40 7.38 -12.89 -0.71
C ARG A 40 6.71 -14.27 -0.77
N GLY A 41 6.37 -14.70 -1.98
CA GLY A 41 5.67 -15.96 -2.21
C GLY A 41 4.16 -15.90 -2.02
N SER A 42 3.61 -14.70 -1.76
CA SER A 42 2.17 -14.48 -1.71
C SER A 42 1.47 -14.91 -3.00
N VAL A 43 0.21 -15.33 -2.83
CA VAL A 43 -0.67 -15.79 -3.89
C VAL A 43 -1.77 -14.76 -4.08
N PHE A 44 -2.05 -14.46 -5.35
CA PHE A 44 -3.05 -13.48 -5.76
C PHE A 44 -4.10 -14.16 -6.61
N LYS A 45 -5.33 -13.66 -6.53
CA LYS A 45 -6.39 -14.07 -7.44
C LYS A 45 -6.31 -13.25 -8.72
N CYS A 46 -6.16 -13.91 -9.87
CA CYS A 46 -6.19 -13.24 -11.16
C CYS A 46 -7.55 -12.53 -11.35
N PRO A 47 -7.59 -11.23 -11.64
CA PRO A 47 -8.85 -10.50 -11.80
C PRO A 47 -9.65 -10.94 -13.03
N GLU A 48 -9.00 -11.54 -14.03
CA GLU A 48 -9.66 -11.98 -15.28
C GLU A 48 -10.22 -13.40 -15.19
N CYS A 49 -9.44 -14.36 -14.67
CA CYS A 49 -9.83 -15.77 -14.66
C CYS A 49 -10.10 -16.36 -13.27
N GLY A 50 -9.83 -15.60 -12.20
CA GLY A 50 -10.11 -16.01 -10.83
C GLY A 50 -9.19 -17.11 -10.27
N LYS A 51 -8.20 -17.59 -11.03
CA LYS A 51 -7.23 -18.58 -10.56
C LYS A 51 -6.18 -17.93 -9.67
N GLU A 52 -5.67 -18.72 -8.73
CA GLU A 52 -4.54 -18.36 -7.89
C GLU A 52 -3.23 -18.36 -8.70
N ALA A 53 -2.46 -17.29 -8.56
CA ALA A 53 -1.16 -17.12 -9.20
C ALA A 53 -0.18 -16.41 -8.27
N LYS A 54 1.11 -16.72 -8.38
CA LYS A 54 2.16 -16.00 -7.67
C LYS A 54 2.60 -14.78 -8.48
N GLY A 55 3.07 -13.74 -7.79
CA GLY A 55 3.80 -12.66 -8.44
C GLY A 55 5.09 -13.20 -9.07
N TYR A 56 5.26 -12.98 -10.37
CA TYR A 56 6.47 -13.37 -11.09
C TYR A 56 7.53 -12.26 -10.97
N ASP A 57 7.17 -11.05 -11.42
CA ASP A 57 7.99 -9.84 -11.32
C ASP A 57 7.20 -8.75 -10.60
N THR A 58 7.90 -7.94 -9.80
CA THR A 58 7.37 -6.76 -9.12
C THR A 58 8.06 -5.51 -9.62
N LYS A 59 7.31 -4.44 -9.83
CA LYS A 59 7.85 -3.11 -10.12
C LYS A 59 7.22 -2.12 -9.17
N GLU A 60 8.06 -1.33 -8.53
CA GLU A 60 7.61 -0.23 -7.70
C GLU A 60 6.89 0.81 -8.56
N LYS A 61 5.73 1.26 -8.08
CA LYS A 61 4.96 2.35 -8.67
C LYS A 61 4.52 3.32 -7.59
N GLU A 62 4.63 4.61 -7.90
CA GLU A 62 4.13 5.68 -7.05
C GLU A 62 2.83 6.26 -7.63
N TRP A 63 1.81 6.36 -6.78
CA TRP A 63 0.49 6.86 -7.13
C TRP A 63 0.12 8.06 -6.25
N ARG A 64 -0.35 9.14 -6.86
CA ARG A 64 -0.88 10.30 -6.14
C ARG A 64 -2.31 10.01 -5.68
N HIS A 65 -2.52 9.87 -4.37
CA HIS A 65 -3.84 9.63 -3.78
C HIS A 65 -4.56 10.95 -3.45
N LEU A 66 -5.81 10.92 -2.98
CA LEU A 66 -6.40 12.09 -2.32
C LEU A 66 -5.57 12.52 -1.11
N ASN A 67 -5.56 13.83 -0.82
CA ASN A 67 -4.87 14.35 0.35
C ASN A 67 -5.37 13.68 1.63
N PHE A 68 -4.44 13.47 2.56
CA PHE A 68 -4.80 13.12 3.92
C PHE A 68 -4.79 14.41 4.75
N PHE A 69 -5.99 14.95 5.01
CA PHE A 69 -6.16 16.33 5.50
C PHE A 69 -5.46 17.35 4.59
N GLN A 70 -4.52 18.12 5.14
CA GLN A 70 -3.73 19.12 4.43
C GLN A 70 -2.46 18.56 3.78
N TYR A 71 -2.22 17.25 3.89
CA TYR A 71 -0.98 16.62 3.45
C TYR A 71 -1.15 15.90 2.12
N GLU A 72 -0.19 16.13 1.24
CA GLU A 72 -0.10 15.46 -0.05
C GLU A 72 0.20 13.97 0.15
N CYS A 73 -0.73 13.09 -0.23
CA CYS A 73 -0.58 11.65 -0.03
C CYS A 73 -0.10 10.93 -1.29
N HIS A 74 0.92 10.09 -1.14
CA HIS A 74 1.45 9.20 -2.17
C HIS A 74 1.46 7.76 -1.68
N LEU A 75 1.00 6.84 -2.52
CA LEU A 75 1.05 5.41 -2.28
C LEU A 75 2.19 4.83 -3.12
N VAL A 76 3.12 4.12 -2.50
CA VAL A 76 4.19 3.40 -3.17
C VAL A 76 3.93 1.92 -3.01
N VAL A 77 3.78 1.21 -4.13
CA VAL A 77 3.41 -0.22 -4.19
C VAL A 77 4.43 -0.97 -5.03
#